data_AF-A0A661BZ98-F1
#
_entry.id   AF-A0A661BZ98-F1
#
_cell.length_a   1.000
_cell.length_b   1.000
_cell.length_c   1.000
_cell.angle_alpha   90.00
_cell.angle_beta   90.00
_cell.angle_gamma   90.00
#
_symmetry.space_group_name_H-M   'P 1'
#
loop_
_entity.id
_entity.type
_entity.pdbx_description
1 polymer ?
#
loop_
_entity_poly.entity_id
_entity_poly.type
_entity_poly.pdbx_seq_one_letter_code
_entity_poly.pdbx_strand_id
1 'polypeptide(L)'
;LTGMLLGFIGLIIIFVEGISISSIALLGLAAVVVSAATQSLGSVLIKQQKPDFHPIAITAGSIVISLPLFFLNCVVSGGWPETIPLKSALSILYLAIIGSSIGFPLYFYLLKHLSPERVAIVTLITPVTALLIGAYLNGEIISSKVW
;
A
#
# COMPACT_ATOMS: atom_id res chain seq x y z
N LEU A 1 -6.30 -17.71 12.80
CA LEU A 1 -5.15 -17.32 13.67
C LEU A 1 -3.83 -17.90 13.19
N THR A 2 -3.72 -19.23 13.06
CA THR A 2 -2.47 -19.92 12.64
C THR A 2 -1.91 -19.43 11.31
N GLY A 3 -2.76 -19.23 10.28
CA GLY A 3 -2.33 -18.69 8.99
C GLY A 3 -1.85 -17.24 9.01
N MET A 4 -2.38 -16.40 9.92
CA MET A 4 -1.89 -15.02 10.11
C MET A 4 -0.52 -15.02 10.77
N LEU A 5 -0.34 -15.84 11.81
CA LEU A 5 0.96 -15.98 12.49
C LEU A 5 2.04 -16.48 11.51
N LEU A 6 1.70 -17.46 10.68
CA LEU A 6 2.62 -18.03 9.71
C LEU A 6 3.01 -17.01 8.62
N GLY A 7 2.05 -16.25 8.10
CA GLY A 7 2.34 -15.15 7.16
C GLY A 7 3.14 -14.00 7.78
N PHE A 8 2.86 -13.66 9.05
CA PHE A 8 3.60 -12.62 9.77
C PHE A 8 5.06 -13.02 9.99
N ILE A 9 5.31 -14.29 10.37
CA ILE A 9 6.67 -14.85 10.49
C ILE A 9 7.38 -14.84 9.13
N GLY A 10 6.70 -15.24 8.06
CA GLY A 10 7.26 -15.19 6.70
C GLY A 10 7.67 -13.77 6.29
N LEU A 11 6.86 -12.76 6.63
CA LEU A 11 7.19 -11.37 6.36
C LEU A 11 8.43 -10.91 7.16
N ILE A 12 8.55 -11.32 8.43
CA ILE A 12 9.76 -11.02 9.24
C ILE A 12 10.99 -11.62 8.56
N ILE A 13 10.94 -12.88 8.14
CA ILE A 13 12.10 -13.58 7.53
C ILE A 13 12.56 -12.86 6.25
N ILE A 14 11.61 -12.45 5.40
CA ILE A 14 11.90 -11.73 4.16
C ILE A 14 12.59 -10.39 4.43
N PHE A 15 12.10 -9.64 5.41
CA PHE A 15 12.56 -8.28 5.64
C PHE A 15 13.73 -8.18 6.62
N VAL A 16 14.07 -9.23 7.38
CA VAL A 16 15.12 -9.17 8.42
C VAL A 16 16.50 -8.82 7.86
N GLU A 17 16.84 -9.29 6.66
CA GLU A 17 18.13 -9.02 6.02
C GLU A 17 18.23 -7.58 5.46
N GLY A 18 17.08 -6.91 5.23
CA GLY A 18 17.02 -5.53 4.76
C GLY A 18 17.06 -4.47 5.86
N ILE A 19 17.07 -4.87 7.14
CA ILE A 19 17.05 -3.95 8.28
C ILE A 19 18.45 -3.38 8.51
N SER A 20 18.75 -2.25 7.86
CA SER A 20 19.87 -1.40 8.28
C SER A 20 19.45 -0.57 9.49
N ILE A 21 20.06 -0.80 10.66
CA ILE A 21 19.80 0.00 11.86
C ILE A 21 20.52 1.35 11.70
N SER A 22 19.79 2.32 11.14
CA SER A 22 20.20 3.72 11.00
C SER A 22 19.20 4.61 11.73
N SER A 23 19.64 5.77 12.26
CA SER A 23 18.73 6.77 12.85
C SER A 23 17.62 7.20 11.87
N ILE A 24 17.89 7.16 10.57
CA ILE A 24 16.91 7.45 9.51
C ILE A 24 15.88 6.32 9.39
N ALA A 25 16.31 5.07 9.55
CA ALA A 25 15.41 3.91 9.53
C ALA A 25 14.42 3.94 10.72
N LEU A 26 14.87 4.39 11.89
CA LEU A 26 14.00 4.54 13.07
C LEU A 26 12.91 5.61 12.86
N LEU A 27 13.28 6.75 12.24
CA LEU A 27 12.31 7.79 11.85
C LEU A 27 11.33 7.28 10.78
N GLY A 28 11.80 6.51 9.80
CA GLY A 28 10.95 5.86 8.81
C GLY A 28 9.96 4.88 9.44
N LEU A 29 10.42 4.06 10.40
CA LEU A 29 9.56 3.15 11.15
C LEU A 29 8.47 3.89 11.92
N ALA A 30 8.83 4.96 12.64
CA ALA A 30 7.88 5.79 13.37
C ALA A 30 6.85 6.42 12.41
N ALA A 31 7.29 6.92 11.25
CA ALA A 31 6.40 7.47 10.23
C ALA A 31 5.40 6.42 9.68
N VAL A 32 5.85 5.19 9.43
CA VAL A 32 4.97 4.10 8.98
C VAL A 32 3.95 3.73 10.05
N VAL A 33 4.34 3.66 11.32
CA VAL A 33 3.41 3.37 12.44
C VAL A 33 2.36 4.49 12.57
N VAL A 34 2.78 5.75 12.51
CA VAL A 34 1.86 6.90 12.53
C VAL A 34 0.90 6.85 11.33
N SER A 35 1.41 6.57 10.13
CA SER A 35 0.60 6.42 8.92
C SER A 35 -0.45 5.31 9.08
N ALA A 36 -0.06 4.14 9.56
CA ALA A 36 -0.96 3.01 9.80
C ALA A 36 -2.02 3.34 10.86
N ALA A 37 -1.64 4.04 11.93
CA ALA A 37 -2.57 4.49 12.96
C ALA A 37 -3.60 5.50 12.40
N THR A 38 -3.15 6.50 11.64
CA THR A 38 -4.04 7.47 10.98
C THR A 38 -4.98 6.78 9.99
N GLN A 39 -4.50 5.81 9.22
CA GLN A 39 -5.33 5.05 8.27
C GLN A 39 -6.38 4.20 8.98
N SER A 40 -5.99 3.51 10.07
CA SER A 40 -6.90 2.69 10.88
C SER A 40 -7.99 3.56 11.52
N LEU A 41 -7.61 4.69 12.11
CA LEU A 41 -8.55 5.67 12.65
C LEU A 41 -9.52 6.17 11.57
N GLY A 42 -9.03 6.61 10.41
CA GLY A 42 -9.88 7.06 9.31
C GLY A 42 -10.88 6.00 8.85
N SER A 43 -10.42 4.76 8.70
CA SER A 43 -11.28 3.63 8.30
C SER A 43 -12.37 3.32 9.33
N VAL A 44 -12.04 3.40 10.62
CA VAL A 44 -12.99 3.20 11.73
C VAL A 44 -14.00 4.35 11.79
N LEU A 45 -13.57 5.61 11.66
CA LEU A 45 -14.48 6.76 11.66
C LEU A 45 -15.47 6.69 10.48
N ILE A 46 -15.00 6.37 9.28
CA ILE A 46 -15.86 6.19 8.10
C ILE A 46 -16.88 5.08 8.36
N LYS A 47 -16.47 3.96 8.95
CA LYS A 47 -17.38 2.85 9.27
C LYS A 47 -18.42 3.21 10.34
N GLN A 48 -18.05 4.01 11.34
CA GLN A 48 -18.96 4.46 12.40
C GLN A 48 -20.07 5.38 11.88
N GLN A 49 -19.79 6.17 10.85
CA GLN A 49 -20.78 7.08 10.24
C GLN A 49 -21.88 6.36 9.45
N LYS A 50 -21.80 5.02 9.28
CA LYS A 50 -22.73 4.20 8.46
C LYS A 50 -23.13 4.91 7.16
N PRO A 51 -22.17 5.35 6.33
CA PRO A 51 -22.49 6.09 5.12
C PRO A 51 -23.35 5.24 4.19
N ASP A 52 -24.57 5.71 3.89
CA ASP A 52 -25.43 5.18 2.82
C ASP A 52 -24.91 5.60 1.41
N PHE A 53 -23.70 6.14 1.36
CA PHE A 53 -23.10 6.70 0.15
C PHE A 53 -22.43 5.61 -0.68
N HIS A 54 -22.60 5.72 -2.00
CA HIS A 54 -21.91 4.88 -2.97
C HIS A 54 -20.38 5.01 -2.79
N PRO A 55 -19.58 3.92 -2.88
CA PRO A 55 -18.12 3.97 -2.70
C PRO A 55 -17.40 5.05 -3.51
N ILE A 56 -17.93 5.36 -4.69
CA ILE A 56 -17.45 6.42 -5.59
C ILE A 56 -17.54 7.81 -4.94
N ALA A 57 -18.57 8.10 -4.14
CA ALA A 57 -18.72 9.39 -3.46
C ALA A 57 -17.65 9.59 -2.38
N ILE A 58 -17.27 8.52 -1.69
CA ILE A 58 -16.18 8.54 -0.68
C ILE A 58 -14.84 8.80 -1.38
N THR A 59 -14.58 8.13 -2.51
CA THR A 59 -13.36 8.35 -3.31
C THR A 59 -13.31 9.74 -3.94
N ALA A 60 -14.42 10.25 -4.45
CA ALA A 60 -14.49 11.60 -4.99
C ALA A 60 -14.25 12.65 -3.89
N GLY A 61 -14.87 12.48 -2.73
CA GLY A 61 -14.66 13.36 -1.57
C GLY A 61 -13.22 13.34 -1.07
N SER A 62 -12.56 12.19 -1.05
CA SER A 62 -11.15 12.10 -0.68
C SER A 62 -10.25 12.80 -1.69
N ILE A 63 -10.52 12.69 -3.00
CA ILE A 63 -9.76 13.40 -4.04
C ILE A 63 -9.85 14.92 -3.86
N VAL A 64 -11.03 15.45 -3.52
CA VAL A 64 -11.22 16.91 -3.31
C VAL A 64 -10.32 17.44 -2.19
N ILE A 65 -10.04 16.63 -1.17
CA ILE A 65 -9.19 17.01 -0.04
C ILE A 65 -7.71 16.66 -0.32
N SER A 66 -7.44 15.50 -0.90
CA SER A 66 -6.07 15.01 -1.16
C SER A 66 -5.35 15.82 -2.24
N LEU A 67 -6.05 16.29 -3.28
CA LEU A 67 -5.45 17.04 -4.37
C LEU A 67 -4.83 18.39 -3.92
N PRO A 68 -5.53 19.26 -3.17
CA PRO A 68 -4.91 20.49 -2.67
C PRO A 68 -3.80 20.22 -1.65
N LEU A 69 -3.94 19.18 -0.81
CA LEU A 69 -2.86 18.77 0.11
C LEU A 69 -1.61 18.30 -0.65
N PHE A 70 -1.78 17.60 -1.77
CA PHE A 70 -0.67 17.20 -2.65
C PHE A 70 0.05 18.42 -3.23
N PHE A 71 -0.70 19.42 -3.71
CA PHE A 71 -0.11 20.68 -4.19
C PHE A 71 0.63 21.43 -3.08
N LEU A 72 0.05 21.53 -1.88
CA LEU A 72 0.71 22.14 -0.72
C LEU A 72 2.01 21.41 -0.38
N ASN A 73 2.00 20.08 -0.36
CA ASN A 73 3.20 19.27 -0.13
C ASN A 73 4.28 19.52 -1.20
N CYS A 74 3.87 19.66 -2.47
CA CYS A 74 4.77 19.93 -3.59
C CYS A 74 5.44 21.31 -3.46
N VAL A 75 4.69 22.33 -3.01
CA VAL A 75 5.21 23.67 -2.74
C VAL A 75 6.18 23.68 -1.54
N VAL A 76 5.81 23.03 -0.43
CA VAL A 76 6.65 22.99 0.78
C VAL A 76 7.94 22.19 0.56
N SER A 77 7.87 21.10 -0.21
CA SER A 77 9.03 20.24 -0.51
C SER A 77 9.90 20.77 -1.66
N GLY A 78 9.51 21.89 -2.31
CA GLY A 78 10.23 22.48 -3.45
C GLY A 78 10.23 21.62 -4.73
N GLY A 79 9.33 20.64 -4.84
CA GLY A 79 9.50 19.46 -5.69
C GLY A 79 8.61 19.42 -6.92
N TRP A 80 8.73 20.39 -7.82
CA TRP A 80 8.26 20.18 -9.20
C TRP A 80 9.36 19.40 -9.95
N PRO A 81 9.06 18.20 -10.48
CA PRO A 81 10.05 17.48 -11.26
C PRO A 81 10.37 18.26 -12.54
N GLU A 82 11.62 18.68 -12.72
CA GLU A 82 12.08 19.40 -13.92
C GLU A 82 11.92 18.55 -15.18
N THR A 83 11.97 17.22 -15.03
CA THR A 83 11.71 16.27 -16.12
C THR A 83 10.85 15.12 -15.62
N ILE A 84 9.79 14.80 -16.36
CA ILE A 84 8.96 13.61 -16.12
C ILE A 84 9.31 12.60 -17.21
N PRO A 85 10.17 11.60 -16.94
CA PRO A 85 10.47 10.58 -17.92
C PRO A 85 9.20 9.80 -18.27
N LEU A 86 9.03 9.46 -19.55
CA LEU A 86 7.84 8.78 -20.07
C LEU A 86 7.54 7.49 -19.30
N LYS A 87 8.58 6.76 -18.86
CA LYS A 87 8.45 5.56 -18.02
C LYS A 87 7.71 5.86 -16.71
N SER A 88 8.06 6.93 -16.01
CA SER A 88 7.40 7.31 -14.74
C SER A 88 5.95 7.73 -14.97
N ALA A 89 5.68 8.49 -16.03
CA ALA A 89 4.31 8.86 -16.40
C ALA A 89 3.44 7.63 -16.71
N LEU A 90 3.97 6.67 -17.47
CA LEU A 90 3.28 5.42 -17.79
C LEU A 90 3.07 4.55 -16.54
N SER A 91 4.04 4.48 -15.62
CA SER A 91 3.89 3.77 -14.34
C SER A 91 2.80 4.39 -13.46
N ILE A 92 2.71 5.72 -13.40
CA ILE A 92 1.64 6.42 -12.67
C ILE A 92 0.28 6.08 -13.29
N LEU A 93 0.16 6.14 -14.62
CA LEU A 93 -1.06 5.77 -15.34
C LEU A 93 -1.47 4.32 -15.07
N TYR A 94 -0.50 3.40 -15.12
CA TYR A 94 -0.72 1.99 -14.82
C TYR A 94 -1.25 1.79 -13.39
N LEU A 95 -0.63 2.41 -12.40
CA LEU A 95 -1.06 2.33 -11.00
C LEU A 95 -2.42 2.99 -10.76
N ALA A 96 -2.72 4.09 -11.46
CA ALA A 96 -4.02 4.76 -11.38
C ALA A 96 -5.14 3.85 -11.92
N ILE A 97 -4.95 3.23 -13.08
CA ILE A 97 -5.98 2.41 -13.73
C ILE A 97 -6.06 1.02 -13.08
N ILE A 98 -4.96 0.28 -13.09
CA ILE A 98 -4.94 -1.12 -12.63
C ILE A 98 -4.94 -1.18 -11.10
N GLY A 99 -4.05 -0.44 -10.46
CA GLY A 99 -3.87 -0.47 -9.00
C GLY A 99 -5.04 0.13 -8.23
N SER A 100 -5.58 1.27 -8.69
CA SER A 100 -6.67 1.97 -8.01
C SER A 100 -8.04 1.70 -8.63
N SER A 101 -8.29 2.10 -9.87
CA SER A 101 -9.63 2.04 -10.46
C SER A 101 -10.20 0.63 -10.58
N ILE A 102 -9.35 -0.37 -10.87
CA ILE A 102 -9.78 -1.78 -10.94
C ILE A 102 -9.53 -2.48 -9.60
N GLY A 103 -8.37 -2.26 -8.98
CA GLY A 103 -7.96 -2.92 -7.73
C GLY A 103 -8.91 -2.66 -6.56
N PHE A 104 -9.33 -1.40 -6.34
CA PHE A 104 -10.22 -1.08 -5.22
C PHE A 104 -11.61 -1.72 -5.33
N PRO A 105 -12.33 -1.63 -6.47
CA PRO A 105 -13.59 -2.36 -6.63
C PRO A 105 -13.46 -3.86 -6.45
N LEU A 106 -12.38 -4.47 -6.96
CA LEU A 106 -12.14 -5.91 -6.79
C LEU A 106 -11.93 -6.27 -5.31
N TYR A 107 -11.17 -5.44 -4.58
CA TYR A 107 -10.95 -5.60 -3.15
C TYR A 107 -12.25 -5.51 -2.35
N PHE A 108 -13.10 -4.51 -2.62
CA PHE A 108 -14.40 -4.38 -1.98
C PHE A 108 -15.36 -5.51 -2.39
N TYR A 109 -15.29 -5.98 -3.64
CA TYR A 109 -16.04 -7.15 -4.10
C TYR A 109 -15.64 -8.41 -3.32
N LEU A 110 -14.34 -8.64 -3.14
CA LEU A 110 -13.83 -9.76 -2.34
C LEU A 110 -14.27 -9.65 -0.88
N LEU A 111 -14.20 -8.46 -0.27
CA LEU A 111 -14.70 -8.21 1.09
C LEU A 111 -16.20 -8.47 1.24
N LYS A 112 -16.99 -8.26 0.18
CA LYS A 112 -18.44 -8.52 0.20
C LYS A 112 -18.77 -10.02 0.10
N HIS A 113 -17.92 -10.81 -0.54
CA HIS A 113 -18.18 -12.24 -0.83
C HIS A 113 -17.37 -13.21 0.03
N LEU A 114 -16.30 -12.77 0.70
CA LEU A 114 -15.43 -13.59 1.52
C LEU A 114 -15.42 -13.10 2.96
N SER A 115 -15.16 -14.02 3.90
CA SER A 115 -14.94 -13.65 5.29
C SER A 115 -13.67 -12.77 5.42
N PRO A 116 -13.65 -11.80 6.36
CA PRO A 116 -12.51 -10.90 6.56
C PRO A 116 -11.16 -11.63 6.74
N GLU A 117 -11.21 -12.81 7.36
CA GLU A 117 -10.05 -13.68 7.56
C GLU A 117 -9.40 -14.14 6.25
N ARG A 118 -10.20 -14.46 5.21
CA ARG A 118 -9.68 -14.87 3.90
C ARG A 118 -9.06 -13.71 3.14
N VAL A 119 -9.64 -12.51 3.27
CA VAL A 119 -9.10 -11.30 2.65
C VAL A 119 -7.75 -10.90 3.26
N ALA A 120 -7.59 -11.10 4.57
CA ALA A 120 -6.30 -10.88 5.24
C ALA A 120 -5.18 -11.82 4.75
N ILE A 121 -5.51 -13.03 4.30
CA ILE A 121 -4.52 -13.95 3.69
C ILE A 121 -4.03 -13.39 2.34
N VAL A 122 -4.92 -12.78 1.54
CA VAL A 122 -4.53 -12.15 0.26
C VAL A 122 -3.46 -11.08 0.50
N THR A 123 -3.61 -10.24 1.52
CA THR A 123 -2.62 -9.20 1.86
C THR A 123 -1.28 -9.75 2.31
N LEU A 124 -1.23 -10.95 2.88
CA LEU A 124 0.01 -11.63 3.26
C LEU A 124 0.72 -12.28 2.06
N ILE A 125 -0.04 -12.73 1.06
CA ILE A 125 0.51 -13.33 -0.17
C ILE A 125 1.07 -12.26 -1.11
N THR A 126 0.48 -11.06 -1.14
CA THR A 126 0.91 -9.93 -1.98
C THR A 126 2.43 -9.66 -1.96
N PRO A 127 3.10 -9.47 -0.79
CA PRO A 127 4.54 -9.20 -0.75
C PRO A 127 5.38 -10.36 -1.30
N VAL A 128 4.99 -11.61 -1.03
CA VAL A 128 5.66 -12.80 -1.56
C VAL A 128 5.58 -12.82 -3.09
N THR A 129 4.39 -12.56 -3.63
CA THR A 129 4.16 -12.52 -5.08
C THR A 129 4.93 -11.37 -5.72
N ALA A 130 4.97 -10.20 -5.07
CA ALA A 130 5.74 -9.05 -5.54
C ALA A 130 7.24 -9.34 -5.61
N LEU A 131 7.80 -10.06 -4.63
CA LEU A 131 9.20 -10.49 -4.63
C LEU A 131 9.49 -11.51 -5.73
N LEU A 132 8.62 -12.50 -5.95
CA LEU A 132 8.79 -13.48 -7.02
C LEU A 132 8.76 -12.81 -8.40
N ILE A 133 7.83 -11.88 -8.60
CA ILE A 133 7.74 -11.09 -9.84
C ILE A 133 8.96 -10.17 -9.98
N GLY A 134 9.41 -9.53 -8.89
CA GLY A 134 10.60 -8.68 -8.85
C GLY A 134 11.87 -9.45 -9.20
N ALA A 135 12.06 -10.65 -8.67
CA ALA A 135 13.19 -11.49 -9.01
C ALA A 135 13.15 -11.96 -10.47
N TYR A 136 11.98 -12.35 -10.98
CA TYR A 136 11.83 -12.83 -12.34
C TYR A 136 11.95 -11.72 -13.40
N LEU A 137 11.33 -10.55 -13.17
CA LEU A 137 11.29 -9.45 -14.13
C LEU A 137 12.40 -8.40 -13.94
N ASN A 138 12.79 -8.12 -12.69
CA ASN A 138 13.78 -7.09 -12.35
C ASN A 138 15.19 -7.69 -12.14
N GLY A 139 15.32 -9.02 -12.17
CA GLY A 139 16.60 -9.72 -12.00
C GLY A 139 17.20 -9.58 -10.60
N GLU A 140 16.37 -9.27 -9.60
CA GLU A 140 16.82 -9.16 -8.21
C GLU A 140 17.34 -10.52 -7.74
N ILE A 141 18.60 -10.56 -7.31
CA ILE A 141 19.24 -11.77 -6.79
C ILE A 141 18.60 -12.06 -5.43
N ILE A 142 17.62 -12.96 -5.42
CA ILE A 142 17.08 -13.51 -4.18
C ILE A 142 18.22 -14.33 -3.54
N SER A 143 18.73 -13.86 -2.41
CA SER A 143 19.74 -14.54 -1.59
C SER A 143 19.30 -15.98 -1.28
N SER A 144 20.23 -16.94 -1.33
CA SER A 144 19.95 -18.39 -1.23
C SER A 144 19.40 -18.87 0.13
N LYS A 145 19.10 -17.94 1.04
CA LYS A 145 18.48 -18.17 2.36
C LYS A 145 16.98 -17.83 2.41
N VAL A 146 16.41 -17.33 1.32
CA VAL A 146 14.98 -16.95 1.20
C VAL A 146 14.11 -18.12 0.69
N TRP A 147 14.72 -19.24 0.30
CA TRP A 147 14.02 -20.50 0.00
C TRP A 147 13.73 -21.32 1.26
#